data_AF-A0A533UGD6-F1
#
_entry.id   AF-A0A533UGD6-F1
#
_cell.length_a   1.000
_cell.length_b   1.000
_cell.length_c   1.000
_cell.angle_alpha   90.00
_cell.angle_beta   90.00
_cell.angle_gamma   90.00
#
_symmetry.space_group_name_H-M   'P 1'
#
loop_
_entity.id
_entity.type
_entity.pdbx_description
1 polymer ?
#
loop_
_entity_poly.entity_id
_entity_poly.type
_entity_poly.pdbx_seq_one_letter_code
_entity_poly.pdbx_strand_id
1 'polypeptide(L)' 'MVSIAGSKKLKRQMAPIFWGITRKDSRFVVTVRPGGHPKHLAIPSAIFVRDTLKLVTTLREAKSVIYGGKVKVDGM' A
#
# COMPACT_ATOMS: atom_id res chain seq x y z
N MET A 1 13.34 27.22 -4.52
CA MET A 1 13.25 25.75 -4.47
C MET A 1 12.01 25.35 -5.26
N VAL A 2 12.15 24.69 -6.42
CA VAL A 2 11.01 24.36 -7.28
C VAL A 2 10.31 23.12 -6.72
N SER A 3 9.12 23.28 -6.14
CA SER A 3 8.29 22.14 -5.71
C SER A 3 7.42 21.68 -6.88
N ILE A 4 7.73 20.51 -7.43
CA ILE A 4 6.80 19.82 -8.34
C ILE A 4 5.66 19.25 -7.49
N ALA A 5 4.51 19.91 -7.53
CA ALA A 5 3.30 19.41 -6.91
C ALA A 5 2.84 18.11 -7.60
N GLY A 6 2.38 17.12 -6.82
CA GLY A 6 1.73 15.92 -7.36
C GLY A 6 2.62 14.70 -7.61
N SER A 7 3.68 14.48 -6.82
CA SER A 7 4.48 13.24 -6.93
C SER A 7 3.60 11.99 -6.73
N LYS A 8 3.47 11.18 -7.78
CA LYS A 8 2.70 9.92 -7.80
C LYS A 8 3.45 8.75 -7.13
N LYS A 9 4.72 8.92 -6.78
CA LYS A 9 5.60 7.84 -6.31
C LYS A 9 5.94 8.04 -4.82
N LEU A 10 5.75 7.00 -4.02
CA LEU A 10 6.16 6.96 -2.61
C LEU A 10 7.45 6.16 -2.47
N LYS A 11 8.52 6.79 -1.97
CA LYS A 11 9.73 6.06 -1.56
C LYS A 11 9.39 5.17 -0.37
N ARG A 12 9.89 3.93 -0.37
CA ARG A 12 9.62 2.94 0.70
C ARG A 12 10.09 3.43 2.08
N GLN A 13 11.17 4.19 2.12
CA GLN A 13 11.71 4.80 3.34
C GLN A 13 10.74 5.79 4.01
N MET A 14 9.88 6.43 3.22
CA MET A 14 8.88 7.40 3.70
C MET A 14 7.55 6.74 4.07
N ALA A 15 7.46 5.41 4.00
CA ALA A 15 6.25 4.71 4.39
C ALA A 15 6.04 4.81 5.93
N PRO A 16 4.78 4.95 6.38
CA PRO A 16 4.45 4.92 7.79
C PRO A 16 4.94 3.66 8.50
N ILE A 17 5.32 3.80 9.77
CA ILE A 17 5.89 2.69 10.57
C ILE A 17 4.85 1.58 10.78
N PHE A 18 3.57 1.95 10.96
CA PHE A 18 2.49 1.00 11.23
C PHE A 18 2.19 0.02 10.09
N TRP A 19 2.70 0.26 8.87
CA TRP A 19 2.54 -0.70 7.76
C TRP A 19 3.32 -1.99 7.97
N GLY A 20 4.27 -2.03 8.92
CA GLY A 20 5.05 -3.25 9.22
C GLY A 20 5.98 -3.68 8.09
N ILE A 21 6.37 -2.77 7.19
CA ILE A 21 7.19 -3.09 6.03
C ILE A 21 8.69 -2.85 6.25
N THR A 22 9.50 -3.76 5.71
CA THR A 22 10.96 -3.64 5.62
C THR A 22 11.37 -2.44 4.75
N ARG A 23 12.00 -1.42 5.32
CA ARG A 23 12.33 -0.18 4.57
C ARG A 23 13.44 -0.33 3.52
N LYS A 24 14.23 -1.42 3.58
CA LYS A 24 15.46 -1.61 2.79
C LYS A 24 15.32 -2.52 1.56
N ASP A 25 14.21 -3.23 1.37
CA ASP A 25 14.08 -4.20 0.26
C ASP A 25 13.99 -3.53 -1.11
N SER A 26 13.00 -2.64 -1.29
CA SER A 26 12.67 -2.05 -2.59
C SER A 26 12.64 -0.53 -2.50
N ARG A 27 12.96 0.13 -3.62
CA ARG A 27 13.05 1.60 -3.67
C ARG A 27 11.68 2.29 -3.46
N PHE A 28 10.61 1.71 -4.00
CA PHE A 28 9.28 2.31 -4.04
C PHE A 28 8.21 1.37 -3.46
N VAL A 29 7.13 1.98 -2.99
CA VAL A 29 5.96 1.29 -2.44
C VAL A 29 4.69 1.83 -3.08
N VAL A 30 3.65 1.00 -3.10
CA VAL A 30 2.30 1.39 -3.52
C VAL A 30 1.83 2.52 -2.61
N THR A 31 1.56 3.69 -3.17
CA THR A 31 0.99 4.80 -2.40
C THR A 31 -0.48 4.52 -2.10
N VAL A 32 -0.95 5.04 -0.96
CA VAL A 32 -2.39 5.09 -0.69
C VAL A 32 -3.05 5.95 -1.77
N ARG A 33 -4.17 5.46 -2.31
CA ARG A 33 -5.05 6.27 -3.16
C ARG A 33 -5.89 7.20 -2.28
N PRO A 34 -6.22 8.42 -2.74
CA PRO A 34 -7.13 9.28 -2.00
C PRO A 34 -8.47 8.55 -1.81
N GLY A 35 -9.02 8.61 -0.59
CA GLY A 35 -10.22 7.87 -0.18
C GLY A 35 -10.72 8.36 1.18
N GLY A 36 -11.53 7.54 1.85
CA GLY A 36 -12.21 7.93 3.10
C GLY A 36 -11.30 8.24 4.29
N HIS A 37 -10.04 7.78 4.28
CA HIS A 37 -9.08 8.03 5.34
C HIS A 37 -7.89 8.87 4.86
N PRO A 38 -7.32 9.71 5.74
CA PRO A 38 -6.14 10.49 5.40
C PRO A 38 -4.90 9.58 5.28
N LYS A 39 -3.91 10.03 4.49
CA LYS A 39 -2.70 9.25 4.15
C LYS A 39 -1.94 8.68 5.37
N HIS A 40 -2.02 9.35 6.51
CA HIS A 40 -1.31 8.95 7.74
C HIS A 40 -2.05 7.87 8.55
N LEU A 41 -3.34 7.62 8.28
CA LEU A 41 -4.13 6.56 8.91
C LEU A 41 -4.53 5.44 7.93
N ALA A 42 -4.23 5.63 6.65
CA ALA A 42 -4.61 4.68 5.61
C ALA A 42 -3.47 3.73 5.26
N ILE A 43 -3.83 2.48 4.94
CA ILE A 43 -2.92 1.49 4.38
C ILE A 43 -3.42 1.02 3.00
N PRO A 44 -2.55 0.82 2.01
CA PRO A 44 -2.96 0.23 0.74
C PRO A 44 -3.35 -1.24 0.93
N SER A 45 -4.49 -1.64 0.35
CA SER A 45 -4.99 -3.03 0.41
C SER A 45 -3.97 -4.07 -0.06
N ALA A 46 -3.21 -3.76 -1.13
CA ALA A 46 -2.18 -4.65 -1.65
C ALA A 46 -1.01 -4.89 -0.66
N ILE A 47 -0.69 -3.91 0.19
CA ILE A 47 0.33 -4.03 1.24
C ILE A 47 -0.27 -4.77 2.44
N PHE A 48 -1.52 -4.48 2.79
CA PHE A 48 -2.20 -5.14 3.88
C PHE A 48 -2.28 -6.67 3.67
N VAL A 49 -2.73 -7.13 2.51
CA VAL A 49 -2.83 -8.58 2.22
C VAL A 49 -1.46 -9.27 2.23
N ARG A 50 -0.40 -8.57 1.79
CA ARG A 50 0.94 -9.13 1.64
C ARG A 50 1.80 -9.07 2.90
N ASP A 51 1.89 -7.90 3.54
CA ASP A 51 2.86 -7.64 4.61
C ASP A 51 2.24 -7.82 6.01
N THR A 52 0.99 -7.37 6.22
CA THR A 52 0.33 -7.49 7.54
C THR A 52 -0.33 -8.84 7.73
N LEU A 53 -1.09 -9.32 6.74
CA LEU A 53 -1.77 -10.63 6.80
C LEU A 53 -0.91 -11.79 6.30
N LYS A 54 0.17 -11.52 5.53
CA LYS A 54 1.09 -12.53 4.98
C LYS A 54 0.40 -13.65 4.18
N LEU A 55 -0.73 -13.35 3.53
CA LEU A 55 -1.50 -14.32 2.74
C LEU A 55 -0.92 -14.56 1.34
N VAL A 56 -0.14 -13.60 0.84
CA VAL A 56 0.46 -13.62 -0.49
C VAL A 56 1.90 -13.17 -0.40
N THR A 57 2.75 -13.63 -1.31
CA THR A 57 4.18 -13.31 -1.30
C THR A 57 4.50 -12.19 -2.28
N THR A 58 3.82 -12.16 -3.42
CA THR A 58 4.09 -11.20 -4.49
C THR A 58 3.01 -10.13 -4.61
N LEU A 59 3.40 -8.96 -5.16
CA LEU A 59 2.42 -7.91 -5.50
C LEU A 59 1.47 -8.34 -6.63
N ARG A 60 1.89 -9.26 -7.50
CA ARG A 60 1.04 -9.78 -8.59
C ARG A 60 -0.10 -10.61 -8.02
N GLU A 61 0.20 -11.51 -7.09
CA GLU A 61 -0.80 -12.29 -6.36
C GLU A 61 -1.75 -11.39 -5.57
N ALA A 62 -1.21 -10.41 -4.83
CA ALA A 62 -2.02 -9.45 -4.09
C ALA A 62 -3.05 -8.75 -4.99
N LYS A 63 -2.64 -8.31 -6.17
CA LYS A 63 -3.56 -7.73 -7.17
C LYS A 63 -4.59 -8.75 -7.64
N SER A 64 -4.18 -9.97 -7.97
CA SER A 64 -5.11 -11.02 -8.42
C SER A 64 -6.17 -11.36 -7.36
N VAL A 65 -5.80 -11.40 -6.08
CA VAL A 65 -6.73 -11.68 -4.97
C VAL A 65 -7.74 -10.54 -4.80
N ILE A 66 -7.28 -9.29 -4.88
CA ILE A 66 -8.14 -8.11 -4.79
C ILE A 66 -9.10 -8.03 -5.98
N TYR A 67 -8.59 -8.16 -7.21
CA TYR A 67 -9.43 -8.13 -8.41
C TYR A 67 -10.35 -9.34 -8.54
N GLY A 68 -9.99 -10.47 -7.93
CA GLY A 68 -10.83 -11.66 -7.86
C GLY A 68 -11.97 -11.55 -6.84
N GLY A 69 -12.18 -10.41 -6.19
CA GLY A 69 -13.30 -10.18 -5.26
C GLY A 69 -13.24 -11.01 -3.97
N LYS A 70 -12.07 -11.56 -3.63
CA LYS A 70 -11.87 -12.39 -2.43
C LYS A 70 -11.72 -11.58 -1.14
N VAL A 71 -11.57 -10.27 -1.26
CA VAL A 71 -11.41 -9.34 -0.14
C VAL A 71 -12.59 -8.38 -0.16
N LYS A 72 -13.31 -8.30 0.97
CA LYS A 72 -14.37 -7.34 1.19
C LYS A 72 -13.95 -6.36 2.28
N VAL A 73 -14.16 -5.07 2.06
CA VAL A 73 -13.89 -3.98 2.99
C VAL A 73 -15.23 -3.32 3.32
N ASP A 74 -15.59 -3.29 4.61
CA ASP A 74 -16.87 -2.73 5.09
C ASP A 74 -18.12 -3.36 4.42
N GLY A 75 -18.01 -4.64 4.06
CA GLY A 75 -19.11 -5.40 3.42
C GLY A 75 -19.18 -5.26 1.90
N MET A 76 -18.30 -4.46 1.27
CA MET A 76 -18.17 -4.30 -0.19
C MET A 76 -16.90 -4.92 -0.74
#